data_AF-A0A9D8RV71-F1
#
_entry.id   AF-A0A9D8RV71-F1
#
_cell.length_a   1.000
_cell.length_b   1.000
_cell.length_c   1.000
_cell.angle_alpha   90.00
_cell.angle_beta   90.00
_cell.angle_gamma   90.00
#
_symmetry.space_group_name_H-M   'P 1'
#
loop_
_entity.id
_entity.type
_entity.pdbx_description
1 polymer ?
#
loop_
_entity_poly.entity_id
_entity_poly.type
_entity_poly.pdbx_seq_one_letter_code
_entity_poly.pdbx_strand_id
1 'polypeptide(L)'
;KEYRVNGIVEDGSQRSFFPSGLAFYTYARTLFDTSLSFEDIAEDYLSNIYGEDWRDFYNYLDKLGSAFNFNYLEGEFSADEERSPYYNPAHAKTLESIPEIIAEGRKLIKSHYNSKRRVQTVSVRLLEHHADYAEKLAYALVPKALGDDEEAMRRYEELRLDAGSREIAFERYYDHTLAFYSLGPVFRRKTSGEPIITLGN
;
A
#
# COMPACT_ATOMS: atom_id res chain seq x y z
N LYS A 1 -23.11 16.85 -4.60
CA LYS A 1 -24.29 16.06 -4.18
C LYS A 1 -23.93 15.49 -2.81
N GLU A 2 -24.55 15.97 -1.75
CA GLU A 2 -24.24 15.56 -0.37
C GLU A 2 -24.92 14.21 -0.13
N TYR A 3 -24.15 13.12 -0.14
CA TYR A 3 -24.69 11.78 0.07
C TYR A 3 -24.93 11.59 1.57
N ARG A 4 -26.21 11.68 1.98
CA ARG A 4 -26.67 11.48 3.36
C ARG A 4 -26.59 10.00 3.75
N VAL A 5 -25.39 9.52 4.03
CA VAL A 5 -25.16 8.20 4.62
C VAL A 5 -25.31 8.35 6.13
N ASN A 6 -26.47 7.99 6.67
CA ASN A 6 -26.77 8.05 8.11
C ASN A 6 -26.48 6.69 8.78
N GLY A 7 -25.22 6.26 8.78
CA GLY A 7 -24.82 4.99 9.38
C GLY A 7 -23.32 4.71 9.20
N ILE A 8 -22.82 3.68 9.89
CA ILE A 8 -21.44 3.20 9.72
C ILE A 8 -21.41 2.33 8.47
N VAL A 9 -20.61 2.73 7.47
CA VAL A 9 -20.27 1.87 6.33
C VAL A 9 -18.83 1.42 6.54
N GLU A 10 -18.66 0.25 7.14
CA GLU A 10 -17.38 -0.42 7.25
C GLU A 10 -17.56 -1.83 6.68
N ASP A 11 -16.84 -2.16 5.60
CA ASP A 11 -16.89 -3.53 5.07
C ASP A 11 -16.01 -4.50 5.87
N GLY A 12 -15.17 -3.97 6.78
CA GLY A 12 -14.28 -4.71 7.68
C GLY A 12 -13.37 -5.72 6.98
N SER A 13 -13.32 -5.68 5.65
CA SER A 13 -12.77 -6.74 4.83
C SER A 13 -11.27 -6.73 5.03
N GLN A 14 -10.65 -5.56 4.92
CA GLN A 14 -9.27 -5.38 5.30
C GLN A 14 -9.18 -5.07 6.80
N ARG A 15 -8.32 -5.82 7.51
CA ARG A 15 -7.68 -5.29 8.73
C ARG A 15 -6.78 -4.13 8.28
N SER A 16 -7.35 -2.99 7.86
CA SER A 16 -6.68 -1.87 7.18
C SER A 16 -5.86 -1.00 8.13
N PHE A 17 -5.09 -1.63 9.01
CA PHE A 17 -4.15 -0.92 9.88
C PHE A 17 -2.72 -0.97 9.34
N PHE A 18 -2.43 -1.86 8.38
CA PHE A 18 -1.13 -1.94 7.73
C PHE A 18 -1.07 -1.03 6.48
N PRO A 19 -0.05 -0.18 6.33
CA PRO A 19 1.07 0.04 7.27
C PRO A 19 0.77 1.02 8.40
N SER A 20 -0.35 1.75 8.28
CA SER A 20 -0.80 2.78 9.21
C SER A 20 -2.33 2.76 9.30
N GLY A 21 -2.86 3.06 10.48
CA GLY A 21 -4.30 3.22 10.71
C GLY A 21 -4.85 4.60 10.35
N LEU A 22 -4.09 5.43 9.62
CA LEU A 22 -4.49 6.80 9.27
C LEU A 22 -5.84 6.85 8.55
N ALA A 23 -6.11 5.93 7.61
CA ALA A 23 -7.38 5.91 6.88
C ALA A 23 -8.58 5.72 7.82
N PHE A 24 -8.50 4.76 8.75
CA PHE A 24 -9.52 4.56 9.77
C PHE A 24 -9.61 5.71 10.76
N TYR A 25 -8.48 6.32 11.09
CA TYR A 25 -8.46 7.50 11.95
C TYR A 25 -9.20 8.67 11.28
N THR A 26 -8.92 8.94 10.00
CA THR A 26 -9.63 9.95 9.20
C THR A 26 -11.11 9.65 9.12
N TYR A 27 -11.49 8.41 8.83
CA TYR A 27 -12.89 7.99 8.82
C TYR A 27 -13.55 8.24 10.18
N ALA A 28 -12.95 7.79 11.28
CA ALA A 28 -13.48 7.98 12.62
C ALA A 28 -13.62 9.46 12.98
N ARG A 29 -12.63 10.30 12.68
CA ARG A 29 -12.67 11.74 12.98
C ARG A 29 -13.74 12.46 12.19
N THR A 30 -13.87 12.16 10.90
CA THR A 30 -14.85 12.80 10.01
C THR A 30 -16.28 12.34 10.26
N LEU A 31 -16.51 11.17 10.88
CA LEU A 31 -17.83 10.77 11.39
C LEU A 31 -18.35 11.68 12.50
N PHE A 32 -17.45 12.22 13.35
CA PHE A 32 -17.82 13.12 14.45
C PHE A 32 -17.80 14.59 14.03
N ASP A 33 -16.86 14.97 13.17
CA ASP A 33 -16.68 16.35 12.72
C ASP A 33 -16.22 16.40 11.26
N THR A 34 -17.14 16.72 10.36
CA THR A 34 -16.88 16.83 8.92
C THR A 34 -16.19 18.13 8.52
N SER A 35 -15.97 19.06 9.46
CA SER A 35 -15.26 20.32 9.20
C SER A 35 -13.73 20.20 9.29
N LEU A 36 -13.23 19.08 9.82
CA LEU A 36 -11.79 18.83 9.94
C LEU A 36 -11.14 18.66 8.57
N SER A 37 -10.00 19.33 8.37
CA SER A 37 -9.15 19.11 7.21
C SER A 37 -8.41 17.77 7.32
N PHE A 38 -7.99 17.22 6.19
CA PHE A 38 -7.16 16.01 6.19
C PHE A 38 -5.79 16.29 6.82
N GLU A 39 -5.24 17.47 6.59
CA GLU A 39 -3.94 17.92 7.09
C GLU A 39 -3.93 17.95 8.62
N ASP A 40 -4.97 18.49 9.25
CA ASP A 40 -5.11 18.53 10.72
C ASP A 40 -5.22 17.13 11.31
N ILE A 41 -5.98 16.24 10.66
CA ILE A 41 -6.13 14.84 11.06
C ILE A 41 -4.80 14.09 10.94
N ALA A 42 -4.09 14.28 9.83
CA ALA A 42 -2.82 13.64 9.57
C ALA A 42 -1.75 14.10 10.56
N GLU A 43 -1.64 15.40 10.85
CA GLU A 43 -0.71 15.93 11.85
C GLU A 43 -1.00 15.37 13.24
N ASP A 44 -2.25 15.39 13.69
CA ASP A 44 -2.65 14.85 14.99
C ASP A 44 -2.33 13.35 15.12
N TYR A 45 -2.63 12.55 14.10
CA TYR A 45 -2.34 11.12 14.09
C TYR A 45 -0.83 10.83 14.04
N LEU A 46 -0.14 11.40 13.06
CA LEU A 46 1.25 11.07 12.75
C LEU A 46 2.20 11.59 13.82
N SER A 47 1.97 12.79 14.36
CA SER A 47 2.77 13.31 15.49
C SER A 47 2.68 12.42 16.72
N ASN A 48 1.54 11.76 16.96
CA ASN A 48 1.39 10.82 18.07
C ASN A 48 2.13 9.50 17.83
N ILE A 49 2.09 8.97 16.61
CA ILE A 49 2.66 7.65 16.30
C ILE A 49 4.10 7.68 15.82
N TYR A 50 4.64 8.83 15.43
CA TYR A 50 6.03 8.98 15.00
C TYR A 50 6.82 10.01 15.82
N GLY A 51 6.17 10.83 16.64
CA GLY A 51 6.85 11.80 17.49
C GLY A 51 7.25 13.05 16.72
N GLU A 52 8.38 13.65 17.09
CA GLU A 52 8.84 14.94 16.53
C GLU A 52 9.17 14.83 15.03
N ASP A 53 9.69 13.68 14.58
CA ASP A 53 10.10 13.43 13.19
C ASP A 53 8.95 12.93 12.30
N TRP A 54 7.70 13.12 12.71
CA TRP A 54 6.54 12.58 11.97
C TRP A 54 6.44 13.09 10.53
N ARG A 55 6.91 14.31 10.26
CA ARG A 55 6.92 14.90 8.92
C ARG A 55 7.86 14.14 7.98
N ASP A 56 8.98 13.61 8.49
CA ASP A 56 9.89 12.80 7.70
C ASP A 56 9.26 11.45 7.33
N PHE A 57 8.54 10.83 8.27
CA PHE A 57 7.78 9.62 8.01
C PHE A 57 6.63 9.85 7.02
N TYR A 58 5.93 10.99 7.14
CA TYR A 58 4.90 11.40 6.18
C TYR A 58 5.49 11.56 4.77
N ASN A 59 6.58 12.31 4.64
CA ASN A 59 7.25 12.51 3.35
C ASN A 59 7.75 11.19 2.74
N TYR A 60 8.26 10.26 3.56
CA TYR A 60 8.63 8.92 3.11
C TYR A 60 7.44 8.15 2.54
N LEU A 61 6.33 8.11 3.29
CA LEU A 61 5.11 7.42 2.87
C LEU A 61 4.47 8.07 1.64
N ASP A 62 4.51 9.40 1.54
CA ASP A 62 3.98 10.16 0.39
C ASP A 62 4.79 9.90 -0.89
N LYS A 63 6.13 9.92 -0.81
CA LYS A 63 7.00 9.51 -1.93
C LYS A 63 6.70 8.09 -2.39
N LEU A 64 6.57 7.16 -1.44
CA LEU A 64 6.31 5.75 -1.74
C LEU A 64 4.91 5.56 -2.35
N GLY A 65 3.89 6.20 -1.77
CA GLY A 65 2.52 6.18 -2.27
C GLY A 65 2.41 6.79 -3.67
N SER A 66 3.11 7.89 -3.94
CA SER A 66 3.15 8.53 -5.26
C SER A 66 3.80 7.63 -6.32
N ALA A 67 4.75 6.77 -5.94
CA ALA A 67 5.36 5.80 -6.83
C ALA A 67 4.43 4.62 -7.16
N PHE A 68 3.54 4.24 -6.24
CA PHE A 68 2.49 3.24 -6.46
C PHE A 68 1.21 3.89 -7.00
N ASN A 69 1.06 3.92 -8.32
CA ASN A 69 -0.11 4.50 -8.94
C ASN A 69 -1.34 3.59 -8.75
N PHE A 70 -2.38 4.08 -8.08
CA PHE A 70 -3.60 3.30 -7.85
C PHE A 70 -4.32 2.93 -9.16
N ASN A 71 -4.39 3.85 -10.13
CA ASN A 71 -4.99 3.57 -11.44
C ASN A 71 -4.23 2.46 -12.17
N TYR A 72 -2.92 2.29 -11.92
CA TYR A 72 -2.18 1.16 -12.44
C TYR A 72 -2.64 -0.16 -11.83
N LEU A 73 -2.89 -0.21 -10.52
CA LEU A 73 -3.39 -1.41 -9.84
C LEU A 73 -4.80 -1.80 -10.31
N GLU A 74 -5.61 -0.82 -10.72
CA GLU A 74 -6.94 -1.04 -11.32
C GLU A 74 -6.89 -1.37 -12.83
N GLY A 75 -5.70 -1.33 -13.45
CA GLY A 75 -5.56 -1.57 -14.90
C GLY A 75 -6.02 -0.42 -15.80
N GLU A 76 -6.14 0.79 -15.24
CA GLU A 76 -6.56 2.03 -15.92
C GLU A 76 -5.37 2.94 -16.29
N PHE A 77 -4.14 2.41 -16.26
CA PHE A 77 -2.91 3.18 -16.51
C PHE A 77 -1.98 2.52 -17.54
N SER A 78 -2.57 1.99 -18.62
CA SER A 78 -1.80 1.41 -19.73
C SER A 78 -1.30 2.47 -20.71
N ALA A 79 -0.12 2.23 -21.28
CA ALA A 79 0.42 2.93 -22.45
C ALA A 79 0.01 2.25 -23.78
N ASP A 80 -0.45 0.98 -23.73
CA ASP A 80 -0.93 0.19 -24.87
C ASP A 80 -1.89 -0.91 -24.37
N GLU A 81 -3.19 -0.64 -24.45
CA GLU A 81 -4.25 -1.55 -23.99
C GLU A 81 -4.34 -2.84 -24.82
N GLU A 82 -3.90 -2.82 -26.10
CA GLU A 82 -3.89 -4.02 -26.93
C GLU A 82 -2.92 -5.06 -26.35
N ARG A 83 -1.77 -4.59 -25.87
CA ARG A 83 -0.78 -5.42 -25.18
C ARG A 83 -1.29 -5.88 -23.81
N SER A 84 -1.66 -4.96 -22.93
CA SER A 84 -2.19 -5.28 -21.59
C SER A 84 -2.76 -4.03 -20.91
N PRO A 85 -3.81 -4.14 -20.06
CA PRO A 85 -4.26 -3.02 -19.21
C PRO A 85 -3.18 -2.54 -18.21
N TYR A 86 -2.13 -3.35 -18.00
CA TYR A 86 -1.01 -3.02 -17.12
C TYR A 86 0.28 -2.72 -17.88
N TYR A 87 0.28 -2.63 -19.22
CA TYR A 87 1.52 -2.35 -19.95
C TYR A 87 1.88 -0.86 -19.84
N ASN A 88 2.94 -0.51 -19.12
CA ASN A 88 3.41 0.86 -19.01
C ASN A 88 4.91 0.94 -18.68
N PRO A 89 5.80 1.01 -19.69
CA PRO A 89 7.25 1.09 -19.48
C PRO A 89 7.72 2.35 -18.72
N ALA A 90 6.97 3.45 -18.77
CA ALA A 90 7.29 4.64 -17.99
C ALA A 90 6.99 4.43 -16.50
N HIS A 91 5.91 3.72 -16.18
CA HIS A 91 5.61 3.31 -14.82
C HIS A 91 6.62 2.30 -14.29
N ALA A 92 7.09 1.36 -15.12
CA ALA A 92 8.17 0.44 -14.74
C ALA A 92 9.41 1.18 -14.18
N LYS A 93 9.84 2.27 -14.85
CA LYS A 93 10.95 3.11 -14.37
C LYS A 93 10.67 3.81 -13.03
N THR A 94 9.40 4.17 -12.79
CA THR A 94 8.98 4.75 -11.50
C THR A 94 9.08 3.69 -10.40
N LEU A 95 8.61 2.47 -10.67
CA LEU A 95 8.71 1.33 -9.75
C LEU A 95 10.17 0.96 -9.45
N GLU A 96 11.07 1.06 -10.43
CA GLU A 96 12.51 0.84 -10.25
C GLU A 96 13.18 1.84 -9.29
N SER A 97 12.56 3.00 -9.02
CA SER A 97 13.07 3.97 -8.03
C SER A 97 12.72 3.62 -6.58
N ILE A 98 11.77 2.71 -6.36
CA ILE A 98 11.26 2.36 -5.02
C ILE A 98 12.34 1.85 -4.07
N PRO A 99 13.32 1.00 -4.48
CA PRO A 99 14.41 0.59 -3.61
C PRO A 99 15.21 1.74 -3.00
N GLU A 100 15.39 2.85 -3.74
CA GLU A 100 16.08 4.04 -3.23
C GLU A 100 15.24 4.76 -2.17
N ILE A 101 13.94 4.96 -2.44
CA ILE A 101 12.99 5.54 -1.48
C ILE A 101 12.94 4.69 -0.20
N ILE A 102 12.93 3.36 -0.33
CA ILE A 102 12.93 2.43 0.79
C ILE A 102 14.26 2.46 1.55
N ALA A 103 15.39 2.59 0.88
CA ALA A 103 16.68 2.72 1.54
C ALA A 103 16.76 3.99 2.41
N GLU A 104 16.18 5.11 1.95
CA GLU A 104 16.01 6.33 2.76
C GLU A 104 15.09 6.06 3.96
N GLY A 105 13.91 5.49 3.71
CA GLY A 105 12.93 5.16 4.76
C GLY A 105 13.50 4.24 5.83
N ARG A 106 14.29 3.22 5.46
CA ARG A 106 14.92 2.29 6.40
C ARG A 106 15.92 2.99 7.33
N LYS A 107 16.61 4.04 6.89
CA LYS A 107 17.50 4.83 7.77
C LYS A 107 16.68 5.55 8.85
N LEU A 108 15.58 6.19 8.44
CA LEU A 108 14.65 6.87 9.34
C LEU A 108 14.02 5.88 10.35
N ILE A 109 13.48 4.76 9.84
CA ILE A 109 12.89 3.67 10.62
C ILE A 109 13.86 3.15 11.70
N LYS A 110 15.11 2.83 11.32
CA LYS A 110 16.12 2.31 12.27
C LYS A 110 16.47 3.29 13.39
N SER A 111 16.48 4.58 13.10
CA SER A 111 16.75 5.60 14.13
C SER A 111 15.66 5.68 15.22
N HIS A 112 14.49 5.09 14.97
CA HIS A 112 13.32 5.12 15.87
C HIS A 112 12.95 3.78 16.51
N TYR A 113 13.77 2.72 16.39
CA TYR A 113 13.46 1.41 16.99
C TYR A 113 13.28 1.45 18.51
N ASN A 114 13.97 2.37 19.18
CA ASN A 114 13.98 2.50 20.63
C ASN A 114 13.20 3.73 21.12
N SER A 115 12.17 4.15 20.37
CA SER A 115 11.29 5.25 20.79
C SER A 115 10.71 5.01 22.18
N LYS A 116 10.58 6.10 22.96
CA LYS A 116 10.16 6.03 24.37
C LYS A 116 8.71 5.52 24.54
N ARG A 117 7.83 5.84 23.59
CA ARG A 117 6.43 5.44 23.63
C ARG A 117 6.24 4.14 22.84
N ARG A 118 5.58 3.15 23.45
CA ARG A 118 5.26 1.87 22.81
C ARG A 118 4.57 2.04 21.45
N VAL A 119 3.64 2.99 21.33
CA VAL A 119 2.92 3.24 20.07
C VAL A 119 3.89 3.58 18.94
N GLN A 120 4.92 4.39 19.22
CA GLN A 120 5.91 4.77 18.23
C GLN A 120 6.78 3.58 17.81
N THR A 121 7.23 2.77 18.76
CA THR A 121 7.97 1.54 18.46
C THR A 121 7.17 0.58 17.59
N VAL A 122 5.86 0.40 17.88
CA VAL A 122 4.99 -0.48 17.09
C VAL A 122 4.80 0.06 15.68
N SER A 123 4.47 1.35 15.53
CA SER A 123 4.25 1.97 14.22
C SER A 123 5.50 1.93 13.33
N VAL A 124 6.68 2.14 13.90
CA VAL A 124 7.94 2.06 13.15
C VAL A 124 8.27 0.62 12.74
N ARG A 125 7.98 -0.38 13.58
CA ARG A 125 8.12 -1.80 13.19
C ARG A 125 7.14 -2.21 12.10
N LEU A 126 5.92 -1.67 12.10
CA LEU A 126 4.99 -1.88 10.99
C LEU A 126 5.54 -1.29 9.68
N LEU A 127 6.16 -0.12 9.74
CA LEU A 127 6.83 0.45 8.57
C LEU A 127 8.00 -0.39 8.07
N GLU A 128 8.73 -1.08 8.95
CA GLU A 128 9.78 -2.02 8.53
C GLU A 128 9.20 -3.18 7.70
N HIS A 129 8.11 -3.79 8.18
CA HIS A 129 7.41 -4.83 7.42
C HIS A 129 6.82 -4.31 6.11
N HIS A 130 6.30 -3.08 6.12
CA HIS A 130 5.80 -2.39 4.93
C HIS A 130 6.90 -2.12 3.91
N ALA A 131 8.08 -1.70 4.35
CA ALA A 131 9.23 -1.50 3.48
C ALA A 131 9.59 -2.80 2.75
N ASP A 132 9.69 -3.93 3.47
CA ASP A 132 9.94 -5.23 2.84
C ASP A 132 8.84 -5.62 1.83
N TYR A 133 7.58 -5.37 2.18
CA TYR A 133 6.42 -5.68 1.35
C TYR A 133 6.41 -4.83 0.07
N ALA A 134 6.54 -3.51 0.22
CA ALA A 134 6.54 -2.55 -0.88
C ALA A 134 7.70 -2.78 -1.85
N GLU A 135 8.90 -3.07 -1.34
CA GLU A 135 10.07 -3.38 -2.16
C GLU A 135 9.83 -4.60 -3.06
N LYS A 136 9.27 -5.67 -2.48
CA LYS A 136 8.95 -6.91 -3.21
C LYS A 136 7.76 -6.75 -4.15
N LEU A 137 6.76 -5.94 -3.79
CA LEU A 137 5.66 -5.61 -4.67
C LEU A 137 6.14 -4.83 -5.90
N ALA A 138 6.97 -3.80 -5.71
CA ALA A 138 7.59 -3.07 -6.81
C ALA A 138 8.39 -4.02 -7.71
N TYR A 139 9.20 -4.89 -7.12
CA TYR A 139 9.99 -5.90 -7.84
C TYR A 139 9.12 -6.81 -8.74
N ALA A 140 7.92 -7.18 -8.28
CA ALA A 140 6.96 -7.97 -9.06
C ALA A 140 6.22 -7.15 -10.13
N LEU A 141 5.91 -5.87 -9.85
CA LEU A 141 5.18 -5.01 -10.79
C LEU A 141 6.03 -4.50 -11.96
N VAL A 142 7.36 -4.41 -11.81
CA VAL A 142 8.26 -4.01 -12.92
C VAL A 142 8.09 -4.88 -14.17
N PRO A 143 8.25 -6.22 -14.12
CA PRO A 143 8.03 -7.06 -15.29
C PRO A 143 6.59 -7.02 -15.78
N LYS A 144 5.60 -6.86 -14.88
CA LYS A 144 4.19 -6.68 -15.27
C LYS A 144 4.01 -5.45 -16.17
N ALA A 145 4.61 -4.34 -15.75
CA ALA A 145 4.58 -3.06 -16.49
C ALA A 145 5.28 -3.16 -17.85
N LEU A 146 6.20 -4.11 -18.00
CA LEU A 146 6.90 -4.41 -19.26
C LEU A 146 6.18 -5.49 -20.10
N GLY A 147 5.07 -6.03 -19.63
CA GLY A 147 4.29 -7.08 -20.30
C GLY A 147 4.88 -8.49 -20.17
N ASP A 148 5.73 -8.73 -19.19
CA ASP A 148 6.25 -10.04 -18.82
C ASP A 148 5.44 -10.63 -17.66
N ASP A 149 4.28 -11.20 -17.99
CA ASP A 149 3.36 -11.79 -17.02
C ASP A 149 3.95 -13.00 -16.28
N GLU A 150 4.84 -13.77 -16.94
CA GLU A 150 5.44 -14.96 -16.34
C GLU A 150 6.42 -14.59 -15.24
N GLU A 151 7.32 -13.65 -15.52
CA GLU A 151 8.26 -13.15 -14.51
C GLU A 151 7.54 -12.37 -13.41
N ALA A 152 6.51 -11.59 -13.76
CA ALA A 152 5.69 -10.88 -12.76
C ALA A 152 5.01 -11.84 -11.78
N MET A 153 4.37 -12.90 -12.29
CA MET A 153 3.73 -13.90 -11.44
C MET A 153 4.75 -14.66 -10.58
N ARG A 154 5.92 -14.99 -11.13
CA ARG A 154 6.99 -15.65 -10.38
C ARG A 154 7.44 -14.79 -9.18
N ARG A 155 7.68 -13.50 -9.40
CA ARG A 155 8.08 -12.55 -8.33
C ARG A 155 6.95 -12.26 -7.35
N TYR A 156 5.70 -12.24 -7.82
CA TYR A 156 4.54 -12.11 -6.96
C TYR A 156 4.40 -13.30 -5.99
N GLU A 157 4.64 -14.52 -6.46
CA GLU A 157 4.68 -15.70 -5.58
C GLU A 157 5.84 -15.64 -4.58
N GLU A 158 7.00 -15.09 -4.95
CA GLU A 158 8.08 -14.83 -3.99
C GLU A 158 7.66 -13.83 -2.90
N LEU A 159 7.00 -12.74 -3.28
CA LEU A 159 6.40 -11.79 -2.33
C LEU A 159 5.39 -12.50 -1.40
N ARG A 160 4.53 -13.37 -1.95
CA ARG A 160 3.54 -14.14 -1.19
C ARG A 160 4.19 -15.05 -0.16
N LEU A 161 5.16 -15.86 -0.57
CA LEU A 161 5.85 -16.76 0.34
C LEU A 161 6.64 -16.00 1.42
N ASP A 162 7.30 -14.91 1.03
CA ASP A 162 8.06 -14.07 1.97
C ASP A 162 7.15 -13.40 3.01
N ALA A 163 6.09 -12.74 2.58
CA ALA A 163 5.14 -12.08 3.48
C ALA A 163 4.42 -13.09 4.39
N GLY A 164 4.07 -14.28 3.86
CA GLY A 164 3.44 -15.34 4.65
C GLY A 164 4.38 -15.91 5.71
N SER A 165 5.67 -16.06 5.40
CA SER A 165 6.66 -16.53 6.38
C SER A 165 6.87 -15.59 7.57
N ARG A 166 6.54 -14.29 7.41
CA ARG A 166 6.68 -13.24 8.42
C ARG A 166 5.36 -12.83 9.05
N GLU A 167 4.22 -13.36 8.59
CA GLU A 167 2.87 -12.90 8.95
C GLU A 167 2.65 -12.86 10.46
N ILE A 168 3.13 -13.86 11.21
CA ILE A 168 3.01 -13.93 12.68
C ILE A 168 3.50 -12.63 13.38
N ALA A 169 4.46 -11.91 12.80
CA ALA A 169 4.97 -10.67 13.39
C ALA A 169 3.99 -9.48 13.28
N PHE A 170 3.06 -9.49 12.34
CA PHE A 170 2.19 -8.35 12.02
C PHE A 170 0.73 -8.70 11.64
N GLU A 171 0.31 -9.96 11.74
CA GLU A 171 -1.05 -10.48 11.45
C GLU A 171 -2.19 -9.78 12.21
N ARG A 172 -1.85 -9.13 13.33
CA ARG A 172 -2.81 -8.30 14.05
C ARG A 172 -3.30 -7.10 13.22
N TYR A 173 -2.49 -6.65 12.28
CA TYR A 173 -2.71 -5.44 11.47
C TYR A 173 -2.82 -5.73 9.98
N TYR A 174 -2.67 -7.00 9.58
CA TYR A 174 -2.55 -7.40 8.18
C TYR A 174 -3.21 -8.76 8.01
N ASP A 175 -3.97 -8.92 6.92
CA ASP A 175 -4.52 -10.21 6.52
C ASP A 175 -3.82 -10.67 5.24
N HIS A 176 -2.97 -11.68 5.36
CA HIS A 176 -2.20 -12.17 4.23
C HIS A 176 -3.11 -12.73 3.13
N THR A 177 -4.10 -13.54 3.49
CA THR A 177 -4.96 -14.18 2.49
C THR A 177 -5.71 -13.13 1.68
N LEU A 178 -6.29 -12.14 2.34
CA LEU A 178 -7.04 -11.09 1.66
C LEU A 178 -6.15 -10.18 0.81
N ALA A 179 -4.98 -9.78 1.31
CA ALA A 179 -4.07 -8.92 0.56
C ALA A 179 -3.66 -9.57 -0.77
N PHE A 180 -3.31 -10.86 -0.76
CA PHE A 180 -2.93 -11.60 -1.96
C PHE A 180 -4.12 -12.01 -2.84
N TYR A 181 -5.30 -12.18 -2.25
CA TYR A 181 -6.52 -12.35 -3.03
C TYR A 181 -6.86 -11.08 -3.82
N SER A 182 -6.73 -9.91 -3.18
CA SER A 182 -7.05 -8.60 -3.77
C SER A 182 -6.04 -8.19 -4.84
N LEU A 183 -4.75 -8.47 -4.65
CA LEU A 183 -3.70 -8.16 -5.64
C LEU A 183 -3.58 -9.20 -6.76
N GLY A 184 -4.03 -10.44 -6.52
CA GLY A 184 -3.90 -11.54 -7.46
C GLY A 184 -4.37 -11.22 -8.90
N PRO A 185 -5.52 -10.53 -9.11
CA PRO A 185 -5.98 -10.13 -10.44
C PRO A 185 -4.96 -9.36 -11.28
N VAL A 186 -4.12 -8.52 -10.67
CA VAL A 186 -3.07 -7.75 -11.36
C VAL A 186 -2.07 -8.68 -12.05
N PHE A 187 -1.72 -9.79 -11.41
CA PHE A 187 -0.66 -10.69 -11.86
C PHE A 187 -1.14 -11.84 -12.73
N ARG A 188 -2.46 -11.98 -12.94
CA ARG A 188 -2.99 -12.99 -13.86
C ARG A 188 -2.57 -12.68 -15.29
N ARG A 189 -2.25 -13.74 -16.05
CA ARG A 189 -1.97 -13.65 -17.48
C ARG A 189 -3.24 -13.25 -18.22
N LYS A 190 -3.12 -12.46 -19.28
CA LYS A 190 -4.22 -12.22 -20.23
C LYS A 190 -4.56 -13.56 -20.93
N THR A 191 -5.57 -14.27 -20.45
CA THR A 191 -6.23 -15.32 -21.24
C THR A 191 -7.12 -14.60 -22.25
N SER A 192 -6.87 -14.84 -23.53
CA SER A 192 -7.72 -14.33 -24.61
C SER A 192 -9.17 -14.73 -24.34
N GLY A 193 -10.03 -13.78 -23.98
CA GLY A 193 -11.48 -13.98 -23.85
C GLY A 193 -12.03 -14.08 -22.42
N GLU A 194 -11.23 -13.94 -21.35
CA GLU A 194 -11.81 -13.76 -20.02
C GLU A 194 -12.25 -12.31 -19.81
N PRO A 195 -13.52 -12.05 -19.43
CA PRO A 195 -13.94 -10.70 -19.10
C PRO A 195 -13.13 -10.20 -17.90
N ILE A 196 -12.74 -8.92 -17.95
CA ILE A 196 -12.26 -8.22 -16.76
C ILE A 196 -13.37 -8.34 -15.73
N ILE A 197 -13.17 -9.15 -14.69
CA ILE A 197 -14.04 -9.11 -13.53
C ILE A 197 -13.70 -7.80 -12.82
N THR A 198 -14.33 -6.72 -13.27
CA THR A 198 -14.46 -5.52 -12.48
C THR A 198 -15.22 -5.92 -11.23
N LEU A 199 -14.56 -5.89 -10.07
CA LEU A 199 -15.26 -5.92 -8.79
C LEU A 199 -16.05 -4.61 -8.70
N GLY A 200 -17.29 -4.64 -9.21
CA GLY A 200 -18.14 -3.47 -9.33
C GLY A 200 -19.61 -3.85 -9.37
N ASN A 201 -20.18 -4.06 -8.17
CA ASN A 201 -21.35 -3.35 -7.62
C ASN A 201 -21.77 -3.98 -6.29
#